data_AF-A0A1M3GUZ7-F1
#
_entry.id   AF-A0A1M3GUZ7-F1
#
_cell.length_a   1.000
_cell.length_b   1.000
_cell.length_c   1.000
_cell.angle_alpha   90.00
_cell.angle_beta   90.00
_cell.angle_gamma   90.00
#
_symmetry.space_group_name_H-M   'P 1'
#
loop_
_entity.id
_entity.type
_entity.pdbx_description
1 polymer ?
#
loop_
_entity_poly.entity_id
_entity_poly.type
_entity_poly.pdbx_seq_one_letter_code
_entity_poly.pdbx_strand_id
1 'polypeptide(L)'
;MSRTSELVKLPGTVAAGLFSRKGFLEEFEGALNQAEAAEMANLCAAITLTMEMQGRLLGRLADQSGWDGCYGWVTWGPEMAIVAIHDSLCVVRGRQVSFNQMVGAMTASAAAEPIKPGGEGEPNADIG
;
A
#
# COMPACT_ATOMS: atom_id res chain seq x y z
N MET A 1 -15.07 7.84 12.27
CA MET A 1 -14.30 8.52 11.21
C MET A 1 -13.69 7.46 10.35
N SER A 2 -13.55 7.70 9.05
CA SER A 2 -13.00 6.70 8.14
C SER A 2 -11.47 6.69 8.18
N ARG A 3 -10.85 5.64 7.62
CA ARG A 3 -9.39 5.44 7.70
C ARG A 3 -8.64 6.50 6.92
N THR A 4 -9.11 6.84 5.71
CA THR A 4 -8.50 7.88 4.88
C THR A 4 -8.57 9.25 5.55
N SER A 5 -9.65 9.57 6.27
CA SER A 5 -9.77 10.82 7.02
C SER A 5 -8.74 10.95 8.14
N GLU A 6 -8.29 9.86 8.77
CA GLU A 6 -7.21 9.92 9.76
C GLU A 6 -5.84 10.04 9.10
N LEU A 7 -5.62 9.32 8.00
CA LEU A 7 -4.34 9.35 7.27
C LEU A 7 -4.07 10.69 6.59
N VAL A 8 -5.10 11.36 6.04
CA VAL A 8 -4.96 12.65 5.38
C VAL A 8 -4.62 13.79 6.36
N LYS A 9 -4.94 13.63 7.65
CA LYS A 9 -4.58 14.60 8.71
C LYS A 9 -3.11 14.54 9.09
N LEU A 10 -2.38 13.50 8.69
CA LEU A 10 -0.96 13.39 9.02
C LEU A 10 -0.16 14.52 8.33
N PRO A 11 0.84 15.10 9.01
CA PRO A 11 1.64 16.19 8.45
C PRO A 11 2.26 15.81 7.10
N GLY A 12 2.04 16.68 6.11
CA GLY A 12 2.57 16.50 4.76
C GLY A 12 1.75 15.56 3.86
N THR A 13 0.68 14.92 4.34
CA THR A 13 -0.21 14.13 3.48
C THR A 13 -0.97 15.05 2.52
N VAL A 14 -0.89 14.72 1.23
CA VAL A 14 -1.60 15.39 0.14
C VAL A 14 -2.88 14.65 -0.19
N ALA A 15 -2.81 13.31 -0.15
CA ALA A 15 -3.96 12.45 -0.33
C ALA A 15 -3.75 11.08 0.33
N ALA A 16 -4.84 10.44 0.72
CA ALA A 16 -4.87 9.09 1.25
C ALA A 16 -5.97 8.28 0.56
N GLY A 17 -5.73 6.99 0.34
CA GLY A 17 -6.70 6.10 -0.28
C GLY A 17 -6.58 4.68 0.22
N LEU A 18 -7.67 3.92 0.09
CA LEU A 18 -7.73 2.48 0.28
C LEU A 18 -7.93 1.80 -1.07
N PHE A 19 -7.21 0.72 -1.31
CA PHE A 19 -7.29 -0.02 -2.55
C PHE A 19 -7.35 -1.53 -2.31
N SER A 20 -8.16 -2.21 -3.10
CA SER A 20 -8.21 -3.67 -3.12
C SER A 20 -7.00 -4.25 -3.85
N ARG A 21 -6.71 -5.54 -3.63
CA ARG A 21 -5.68 -6.28 -4.39
C ARG A 21 -5.90 -6.26 -5.91
N LYS A 22 -7.13 -6.05 -6.36
CA LYS A 22 -7.50 -5.94 -7.79
C LYS A 22 -7.29 -4.54 -8.37
N GLY A 23 -6.86 -3.56 -7.56
CA GLY A 23 -6.64 -2.18 -8.00
C GLY A 23 -7.88 -1.28 -7.91
N PHE A 24 -9.00 -1.77 -7.38
CA PHE A 24 -10.18 -0.92 -7.15
C PHE A 24 -9.93 0.03 -5.98
N LEU A 25 -10.21 1.31 -6.19
CA LEU A 25 -10.24 2.33 -5.15
C LEU A 25 -11.52 2.17 -4.31
N GLU A 26 -11.35 1.87 -3.03
CA GLU A 26 -12.46 1.66 -2.09
C GLU A 26 -12.83 2.95 -1.36
N GLU A 27 -11.82 3.72 -0.97
CA GLU A 27 -11.98 4.99 -0.27
C GLU A 27 -10.87 5.96 -0.67
N PHE A 28 -11.17 7.25 -0.69
CA PHE A 28 -10.19 8.28 -1.02
C PHE A 28 -10.51 9.63 -0.35
N GLU A 29 -9.47 10.33 0.09
CA GLU A 29 -9.55 11.71 0.56
C GLU A 29 -8.28 12.49 0.20
N GLY A 30 -8.43 13.74 -0.23
CA GLY A 30 -7.31 14.66 -0.47
C GLY A 30 -7.33 15.33 -1.85
N ALA A 31 -6.16 15.76 -2.32
CA ALA A 31 -6.03 16.69 -3.43
C ALA A 31 -6.02 16.07 -4.84
N LEU A 32 -6.09 14.74 -4.98
CA LEU A 32 -6.24 14.10 -6.29
C LEU A 32 -7.70 14.14 -6.73
N ASN A 33 -7.94 14.18 -8.04
CA ASN A 33 -9.27 13.93 -8.55
C ASN A 33 -9.59 12.41 -8.56
N GLN A 34 -10.86 12.06 -8.77
CA GLN A 34 -11.31 10.66 -8.72
C GLN A 34 -10.60 9.75 -9.72
N ALA A 35 -10.30 10.25 -10.94
CA ALA A 35 -9.63 9.46 -11.97
C ALA A 35 -8.16 9.21 -11.61
N GLU A 36 -7.45 10.25 -11.15
CA GLU A 36 -6.07 10.14 -10.65
C GLU A 36 -5.97 9.20 -9.44
N ALA A 37 -6.93 9.28 -8.51
CA ALA A 37 -6.98 8.40 -7.35
C ALA A 37 -7.21 6.94 -7.74
N ALA A 38 -8.11 6.69 -8.71
CA ALA A 38 -8.38 5.35 -9.22
C ALA A 38 -7.18 4.77 -9.98
N GLU A 39 -6.49 5.58 -10.76
CA GLU A 39 -5.24 5.18 -11.43
C GLU A 39 -4.14 4.88 -10.40
N MET A 40 -4.00 5.72 -9.36
CA MET A 40 -3.06 5.51 -8.27
C MET A 40 -3.32 4.20 -7.52
N ALA A 41 -4.58 3.86 -7.24
CA ALA A 41 -4.96 2.59 -6.63
C ALA A 41 -4.55 1.38 -7.50
N ASN A 42 -4.78 1.46 -8.82
CA ASN A 42 -4.36 0.42 -9.75
C ASN A 42 -2.84 0.23 -9.77
N LEU A 43 -2.08 1.33 -9.85
CA LEU A 43 -0.62 1.30 -9.81
C LEU A 43 -0.11 0.74 -8.49
N CYS A 44 -0.73 1.13 -7.37
CA CYS A 44 -0.33 0.63 -6.06
C CYS A 44 -0.53 -0.88 -5.92
N ALA A 45 -1.67 -1.40 -6.39
CA ALA A 45 -1.92 -2.83 -6.42
C ALA A 45 -0.89 -3.59 -7.28
N ALA A 46 -0.57 -3.07 -8.47
CA ALA A 46 0.39 -3.70 -9.37
C ALA A 46 1.82 -3.72 -8.80
N ILE A 47 2.27 -2.61 -8.20
CA ILE A 47 3.61 -2.52 -7.61
C ILE A 47 3.70 -3.40 -6.36
N THR A 48 2.69 -3.42 -5.51
CA THR A 48 2.65 -4.30 -4.33
C THR A 48 2.75 -5.77 -4.74
N LEU A 49 1.99 -6.20 -5.75
CA LEU A 49 2.09 -7.57 -6.28
C LEU A 49 3.50 -7.87 -6.83
N THR A 50 4.09 -6.91 -7.56
CA THR A 50 5.45 -7.04 -8.08
C THR A 50 6.47 -7.21 -6.95
N MET A 51 6.35 -6.43 -5.87
CA MET A 51 7.22 -6.54 -4.69
C MET A 51 7.03 -7.88 -3.97
N GLU A 52 5.80 -8.38 -3.86
CA GLU A 52 5.53 -9.72 -3.31
C GLU A 52 6.20 -10.83 -4.13
N MET A 53 6.11 -10.77 -5.47
CA MET A 53 6.76 -11.74 -6.35
C MET A 53 8.29 -11.72 -6.21
N GLN A 54 8.88 -10.52 -6.12
CA GLN A 54 10.31 -10.36 -5.86
C GLN A 54 10.71 -10.91 -4.48
N GLY A 55 9.93 -10.64 -3.44
CA GLY A 55 10.14 -11.19 -2.10
C GLY A 55 10.14 -12.72 -2.10
N ARG A 56 9.13 -13.34 -2.72
CA ARG A 56 9.06 -14.80 -2.86
C ARG A 56 10.27 -15.38 -3.61
N LEU A 57 10.74 -14.72 -4.66
CA LEU A 57 11.95 -15.14 -5.37
C LEU A 57 13.18 -15.07 -4.45
N LEU A 58 13.35 -13.97 -3.72
CA LEU A 58 14.46 -13.81 -2.78
C LEU A 58 14.42 -14.85 -1.65
N GLY A 59 13.24 -15.13 -1.09
CA GLY A 59 13.07 -16.18 -0.07
C GLY A 59 13.53 -17.54 -0.56
N ARG A 60 13.17 -17.91 -1.81
CA ARG A 60 13.65 -19.15 -2.45
C ARG A 60 15.16 -19.15 -2.68
N LEU A 61 15.73 -18.04 -3.14
CA LEU A 61 17.17 -17.94 -3.41
C LEU A 61 18.02 -17.96 -2.14
N ALA A 62 17.48 -17.42 -1.04
CA ALA A 62 18.14 -17.37 0.26
C ALA A 62 17.91 -18.62 1.13
N ASP A 63 17.03 -19.53 0.71
CA ASP A 63 16.53 -20.66 1.52
C ASP A 63 16.03 -20.21 2.91
N GLN A 64 15.32 -19.08 2.94
CA GLN A 64 14.81 -18.46 4.16
C GLN A 64 13.34 -18.06 4.01
N SER A 65 12.52 -18.42 4.99
CA SER A 65 11.14 -17.95 5.12
C SER A 65 11.07 -16.51 5.63
N GLY A 66 9.90 -15.88 5.51
CA GLY A 66 9.68 -14.51 6.01
C GLY A 66 9.71 -13.43 4.93
N TRP A 67 9.86 -13.82 3.65
CA TRP A 67 9.75 -12.92 2.49
C TRP A 67 8.37 -12.96 1.82
N ASP A 68 7.40 -13.62 2.45
CA ASP A 68 6.17 -14.09 1.82
C ASP A 68 5.10 -13.00 1.63
N GLY A 69 5.35 -11.78 2.10
CA GLY A 69 4.46 -10.63 1.95
C GLY A 69 5.22 -9.31 1.84
N CYS A 70 4.82 -8.47 0.88
CA CYS A 70 5.26 -7.09 0.83
C CYS A 70 4.56 -6.33 1.97
N TYR A 71 5.32 -5.93 2.99
CA TYR A 71 4.78 -5.09 4.06
C TYR A 71 4.36 -3.71 3.53
N GLY A 72 5.13 -3.19 2.58
CA GLY A 72 4.85 -1.96 1.86
C GLY A 72 6.09 -1.45 1.15
N TRP A 73 5.94 -0.33 0.45
CA TRP A 73 7.01 0.29 -0.33
C TRP A 73 6.82 1.80 -0.41
N VAL A 74 7.89 2.49 -0.79
CA VAL A 74 7.90 3.93 -1.00
C VAL A 74 8.56 4.25 -2.32
N THR A 75 7.90 5.06 -3.14
CA THR A 75 8.52 5.69 -4.32
C THR A 75 8.76 7.16 -4.05
N TRP A 76 10.00 7.60 -4.25
CA TRP A 76 10.42 8.97 -3.99
C TRP A 76 10.53 9.76 -5.28
N GLY A 77 9.93 10.95 -5.29
CA GLY A 77 10.22 12.03 -6.22
C GLY A 77 10.97 13.18 -5.52
N PRO A 78 11.29 14.26 -6.25
CA PRO A 78 12.03 15.40 -5.70
C PRO A 78 11.31 16.10 -4.53
N GLU A 79 9.97 16.21 -4.60
CA GLU A 79 9.15 16.90 -3.60
C GLU A 79 8.08 16.01 -2.96
N MET A 80 7.56 15.04 -3.72
CA MET A 80 6.50 14.14 -3.29
C MET A 80 6.97 12.69 -3.25
N ALA A 81 6.32 11.90 -2.41
CA ALA A 81 6.49 10.45 -2.38
C ALA A 81 5.12 9.75 -2.36
N ILE A 82 5.11 8.52 -2.86
CA ILE A 82 3.99 7.59 -2.71
C ILE A 82 4.41 6.57 -1.68
N VAL A 83 3.60 6.38 -0.64
CA VAL A 83 3.78 5.36 0.39
C VAL A 83 2.61 4.40 0.29
N ALA A 84 2.88 3.12 0.09
CA ALA A 84 1.86 2.08 0.08
C ALA A 84 2.19 1.06 1.16
N ILE A 85 1.28 0.87 2.12
CA ILE A 85 1.41 -0.08 3.24
C ILE A 85 0.09 -0.85 3.33
N HIS A 86 0.17 -2.18 3.27
CA HIS A 86 -1.01 -3.05 3.17
C HIS A 86 -1.97 -2.63 2.04
N ASP A 87 -3.21 -2.28 2.37
CA ASP A 87 -4.30 -1.85 1.48
C ASP A 87 -4.41 -0.31 1.38
N SER A 88 -3.48 0.42 1.98
CA SER A 88 -3.53 1.87 2.08
C SER A 88 -2.44 2.52 1.23
N LEU A 89 -2.76 3.63 0.57
CA LEU A 89 -1.82 4.48 -0.13
C LEU A 89 -1.88 5.90 0.45
N CYS A 90 -0.73 6.58 0.49
CA CYS A 90 -0.63 7.99 0.82
C CYS A 90 0.31 8.69 -0.18
N VAL A 91 -0.14 9.82 -0.72
CA VAL A 91 0.73 10.77 -1.43
C VAL A 91 1.14 11.83 -0.43
N VAL A 92 2.43 12.07 -0.28
CA VAL A 92 2.98 12.92 0.78
C VAL A 92 4.01 13.90 0.22
N ARG A 93 4.16 15.07 0.85
CA ARG A 93 5.31 15.94 0.65
C ARG A 93 6.47 15.41 1.49
N GLY A 94 7.50 14.88 0.83
CA GLY A 94 8.56 14.10 1.48
C GLY A 94 9.30 14.87 2.58
N ARG A 95 9.43 16.20 2.43
CA ARG A 95 10.12 17.07 3.41
C ARG A 95 9.26 17.43 4.63
N GLN A 96 7.96 17.16 4.60
CA GLN A 96 7.00 17.54 5.65
C GLN A 96 6.49 16.35 6.47
N VAL A 97 6.84 15.12 6.07
CA VAL A 97 6.35 13.89 6.68
C VAL A 97 7.46 13.19 7.47
N SER A 98 7.10 12.54 8.57
CA SER A 98 7.93 11.51 9.19
C SER A 98 7.51 10.14 8.65
N PHE A 99 8.39 9.50 7.88
CA PHE A 99 8.07 8.19 7.30
C PHE A 99 7.83 7.11 8.36
N ASN A 100 8.53 7.17 9.50
CA ASN A 100 8.27 6.24 10.61
C ASN A 100 6.85 6.42 11.18
N GLN A 101 6.40 7.66 11.36
CA GLN A 101 5.03 7.94 11.84
C GLN A 101 4.00 7.54 10.79
N MET A 102 4.25 7.82 9.52
CA MET A 102 3.38 7.44 8.40
C MET A 102 3.21 5.93 8.35
N VAL A 103 4.31 5.17 8.31
CA VAL A 103 4.26 3.70 8.29
C VAL A 103 3.52 3.17 9.51
N GLY A 104 3.84 3.66 10.71
CA GLY A 104 3.15 3.25 11.93
C GLY A 104 1.64 3.52 11.91
N ALA A 105 1.23 4.70 11.41
CA ALA A 105 -0.17 5.06 11.28
C ALA A 105 -0.91 4.19 10.24
N MET A 106 -0.31 3.98 9.06
CA MET A 106 -0.89 3.15 8.02
C MET A 106 -1.04 1.70 8.49
N THR A 107 -0.02 1.14 9.14
CA THR A 107 -0.08 -0.22 9.72
C THR A 107 -1.12 -0.34 10.82
N ALA A 108 -1.19 0.63 11.74
CA ALA A 108 -2.22 0.62 12.78
C ALA A 108 -3.64 0.77 12.20
N SER A 109 -3.77 1.43 11.05
CA SER A 109 -5.04 1.60 10.37
C SER A 109 -5.46 0.36 9.56
N ALA A 110 -4.51 -0.50 9.18
CA ALA A 110 -4.78 -1.66 8.34
C ALA A 110 -5.81 -2.58 9.00
N ALA A 111 -6.83 -2.99 8.22
CA ALA A 111 -7.73 -4.04 8.67
C ALA A 111 -6.88 -5.28 8.99
N ALA A 112 -7.05 -5.85 10.19
CA ALA A 112 -6.12 -6.76 10.84
C ALA A 112 -5.85 -8.12 10.14
N GLU A 113 -6.25 -8.30 8.89
CA GLU A 113 -5.85 -9.47 8.11
C GLU A 113 -4.75 -9.07 7.11
N PRO A 114 -3.50 -9.50 7.33
CA PRO A 114 -2.51 -9.55 6.27
C PRO A 114 -3.17 -10.24 5.07
N ILE A 115 -2.99 -9.68 3.88
CA ILE A 115 -3.42 -10.34 2.64
C ILE A 115 -2.67 -11.67 2.56
N LYS A 116 -3.29 -12.75 3.00
CA LYS A 116 -2.73 -14.08 2.88
C LYS A 116 -2.67 -14.41 1.40
N PRO A 117 -1.57 -15.00 0.89
CA PRO A 117 -1.64 -15.74 -0.37
C PRO A 117 -2.80 -16.72 -0.23
N GLY A 118 -3.74 -16.72 -1.20
CA GLY A 118 -4.87 -17.63 -1.12
C GLY A 118 -4.36 -19.07 -1.06
N GLY A 119 -4.85 -19.85 -0.09
CA GLY A 119 -4.66 -21.30 -0.10
C GLY A 119 -5.46 -21.96 -1.24
N GLU A 120 -5.16 -23.21 -1.58
CA GLU A 120 -5.94 -23.96 -2.57
C GLU A 120 -7.46 -23.89 -2.25
N GLY A 121 -8.24 -23.37 -3.20
CA GLY A 121 -9.69 -23.21 -3.07
C GLY A 121 -10.17 -21.84 -2.54
N GLU A 122 -9.26 -20.92 -2.21
CA GLU A 122 -9.62 -19.55 -1.83
C GLU A 122 -9.72 -18.61 -3.05
N PRO A 123 -10.51 -17.51 -2.99
CA PRO A 123 -10.73 -16.59 -4.12
C PRO A 123 -9.48 -15.95 -4.71
N ASN A 124 -8.35 -16.00 -4.00
CA ASN A 124 -7.06 -15.43 -4.38
C ASN A 124 -6.01 -16.51 -4.74
N ALA A 125 -6.41 -17.77 -4.87
CA ALA A 125 -5.50 -18.90 -5.15
C ALA A 125 -4.80 -18.77 -6.51
N ASP A 126 -5.47 -18.18 -7.51
CA ASP A 126 -4.98 -18.09 -8.89
C ASP A 126 -4.15 -16.82 -9.18
N ILE A 127 -3.72 -16.08 -8.15
CA ILE A 127 -2.87 -14.87 -8.31
C ILE A 127 -1.38 -15.23 -8.11
N GLY A 128 -0.97 -16.43 -8.54
CA GLY A 128 0.38 -16.99 -8.41
C GLY A 128 1.00 -17.33 -9.75
#